data_AF-A0A810QA89-F1
#
_entry.id   AF-A0A810QA89-F1
#
_cell.length_a   1.000
_cell.length_b   1.000
_cell.length_c   1.000
_cell.angle_alpha   90.00
_cell.angle_beta   90.00
_cell.angle_gamma   90.00
#
_symmetry.space_group_name_H-M   'P 1'
#
loop_
_entity.id
_entity.type
_entity.pdbx_description
1 polymer ?
#
loop_
_entity_poly.entity_id
_entity_poly.type
_entity_poly.pdbx_seq_one_letter_code
_entity_poly.pdbx_strand_id
1 'polypeptide(L)' 'MRQYEYQFLEIPARKAGKTARGDAWRECQKVIAAEAQKGWRLKQVVVPFHEKMGIYGAWCYQIIFEREADQ' A
#
# COMPACT_ATOMS: atom_id res chain seq x y z
N MET A 1 4.24 17.65 20.22
CA MET A 1 4.24 16.37 19.47
C MET A 1 4.56 16.70 18.02
N ARG A 2 5.35 15.89 17.33
CA ARG A 2 5.59 16.11 15.89
C ARG A 2 4.28 15.87 15.13
N GLN A 3 3.98 16.75 14.16
CA GLN A 3 2.85 16.56 13.25
C GLN A 3 3.31 15.72 12.06
N TYR A 4 2.44 14.84 11.57
CA TYR A 4 2.73 13.97 10.45
C TYR A 4 1.61 14.06 9.43
N GLU A 5 1.99 14.13 8.17
CA GLU A 5 1.09 13.89 7.06
C GLU A 5 1.15 12.42 6.64
N TYR A 6 0.03 11.90 6.15
CA TYR A 6 -0.12 10.50 5.76
C TYR A 6 -0.56 10.38 4.32
N GLN A 7 -0.02 9.36 3.65
CA GLN A 7 -0.42 8.97 2.30
C GLN A 7 -0.82 7.50 2.30
N PHE A 8 -1.94 7.20 1.63
CA PHE A 8 -2.51 5.86 1.51
C PHE A 8 -2.53 5.47 0.05
N LEU A 9 -1.82 4.41 -0.31
CA LEU A 9 -1.74 3.91 -1.68
C LEU A 9 -2.28 2.49 -1.76
N GLU A 10 -3.21 2.25 -2.70
CA GLU A 10 -3.78 0.93 -2.93
C GLU A 10 -3.14 0.25 -4.13
N ILE A 11 -2.67 -0.98 -3.91
CA ILE A 11 -2.15 -1.87 -4.95
C ILE A 11 -3.14 -3.03 -5.10
N PRO A 12 -3.90 -3.10 -6.22
CA PRO A 12 -4.86 -4.18 -6.44
C PRO A 12 -4.18 -5.56 -6.36
N ALA A 13 -4.80 -6.49 -5.63
CA ALA A 13 -4.28 -7.85 -5.49
C ALA A 13 -4.44 -8.66 -6.79
N ARG A 14 -5.32 -8.22 -7.69
CA ARG A 14 -5.57 -8.81 -9.02
C ARG A 14 -5.58 -7.70 -10.07
N LYS A 15 -4.87 -7.91 -11.18
CA LYS A 15 -5.06 -7.13 -12.42
C LYS A 15 -5.98 -7.94 -13.36
N ALA A 16 -6.70 -7.28 -14.25
CA ALA A 16 -7.53 -7.97 -15.24
C ALA A 16 -6.65 -8.87 -16.13
N GLY A 17 -6.69 -10.20 -15.89
CA GLY A 17 -5.86 -11.18 -16.61
C GLY A 17 -5.20 -12.23 -15.71
N LYS A 18 -4.20 -12.93 -16.24
CA LYS A 18 -3.40 -13.92 -15.50
C LYS A 18 -2.33 -13.21 -14.65
N THR A 19 -2.69 -12.77 -13.45
CA THR A 19 -1.70 -12.37 -12.43
C THR A 19 -1.01 -13.61 -11.86
N ALA A 20 0.32 -13.66 -11.90
CA ALA A 20 1.07 -14.70 -11.24
C ALA A 20 1.11 -14.46 -9.72
N ARG A 21 1.31 -15.53 -8.95
CA ARG A 21 1.49 -15.43 -7.50
C ARG A 21 2.71 -14.54 -7.20
N GLY A 22 2.50 -13.47 -6.44
CA GLY A 22 3.56 -12.56 -6.01
C GLY A 22 3.73 -11.30 -6.87
N ASP A 23 3.01 -11.15 -7.99
CA ASP A 23 3.12 -9.95 -8.83
C ASP A 23 2.68 -8.69 -8.09
N ALA A 24 1.53 -8.74 -7.42
CA ALA A 24 1.03 -7.61 -6.62
C ALA A 24 2.02 -7.22 -5.50
N TRP A 25 2.73 -8.20 -4.91
CA TRP A 25 3.74 -7.92 -3.90
C TRP A 25 4.98 -7.23 -4.47
N ARG A 26 5.44 -7.65 -5.66
CA ARG A 26 6.54 -6.97 -6.36
C ARG A 26 6.19 -5.52 -6.70
N GLU A 27 4.93 -5.27 -7.07
CA GLU A 27 4.45 -3.90 -7.30
C GLU A 27 4.45 -3.08 -6.01
N CYS A 28 4.06 -3.66 -4.87
CA CYS A 28 4.19 -3.00 -3.57
C CYS A 28 5.65 -2.60 -3.29
N GLN A 29 6.62 -3.50 -3.51
CA GLN A 29 8.04 -3.21 -3.31
C GLN A 29 8.53 -2.04 -4.18
N LYS A 30 8.09 -1.98 -5.44
CA LYS A 30 8.42 -0.87 -6.35
C LYS A 30 7.85 0.46 -5.85
N VAL A 31 6.59 0.47 -5.43
CA VAL A 31 5.94 1.68 -4.92
C VAL A 31 6.60 2.15 -3.62
N ILE A 32 6.94 1.23 -2.71
CA ILE A 32 7.66 1.57 -1.47
C ILE A 32 9.00 2.23 -1.79
N ALA A 33 9.78 1.66 -2.73
CA ALA A 33 11.06 2.25 -3.13
C ALA A 33 10.88 3.63 -3.79
N ALA A 34 9.85 3.80 -4.63
CA ALA A 34 9.58 5.06 -5.31
C ALA A 34 9.12 6.17 -4.37
N GLU A 35 8.24 5.88 -3.41
CA GLU A 35 7.77 6.87 -2.42
C GLU A 35 8.88 7.21 -1.40
N ALA A 36 9.73 6.24 -1.04
CA ALA A 36 10.90 6.51 -0.20
C ALA A 36 11.86 7.53 -0.83
N GLN A 37 12.05 7.49 -2.15
CA GLN A 37 12.84 8.49 -2.88
C GLN A 37 12.23 9.90 -2.84
N LYS A 38 10.92 10.01 -2.59
CA LYS A 38 10.19 11.29 -2.46
C LYS A 38 10.15 11.80 -1.01
N GLY A 39 10.85 11.14 -0.09
CA GLY A 39 10.92 11.52 1.33
C GLY A 39 9.79 10.93 2.19
N TRP A 40 8.98 10.00 1.68
CA TRP A 40 7.97 9.31 2.46
C TRP A 40 8.58 8.14 3.24
N ARG A 41 8.23 8.02 4.52
CA ARG A 41 8.60 6.87 5.34
C ARG A 41 7.49 5.82 5.29
N LEU A 42 7.84 4.58 4.97
CA LEU A 42 6.91 3.46 5.10
C LEU A 42 6.48 3.31 6.56
N LYS A 43 5.17 3.39 6.81
CA LYS A 43 4.58 3.17 8.13
C LYS A 43 4.04 1.76 8.29
N GLN A 44 3.22 1.31 7.33
CA GLN A 44 2.57 0.01 7.42
C GLN A 44 2.11 -0.47 6.04
N VAL A 45 2.02 -1.79 5.88
CA VAL A 45 1.25 -2.42 4.79
C VAL A 45 0.13 -3.23 5.42
N VAL A 46 -1.11 -2.98 5.00
CA VAL A 46 -2.28 -3.71 5.47
C VAL A 46 -3.03 -4.35 4.30
N VAL A 47 -3.78 -5.40 4.59
CA VAL A 47 -4.66 -6.05 3.64
C VAL A 47 -6.09 -5.80 4.11
N PRO A 48 -6.78 -4.77 3.57
CA PRO A 48 -8.13 -4.46 4.00
C PRO A 48 -9.10 -5.60 3.67
N PHE A 49 -10.01 -5.87 4.60
CA PHE A 49 -11.08 -6.83 4.40
C PHE A 49 -12.07 -6.29 3.37
N HIS A 50 -12.44 -7.13 2.41
CA HIS A 50 -13.49 -6.77 1.46
C HIS A 50 -14.85 -7.09 2.08
N GLU A 51 -15.55 -6.09 2.63
CA GLU A 51 -16.79 -6.27 3.40
C GLU A 51 -17.85 -7.13 2.68
N LYS A 52 -17.92 -7.05 1.35
CA LYS A 52 -18.86 -7.86 0.54
C LYS A 52 -18.37 -9.29 0.22
N MET A 53 -17.06 -9.55 0.23
CA MET A 53 -16.48 -10.87 -0.10
C MET A 53 -15.94 -11.60 1.13
N GLY A 54 -15.96 -10.95 2.30
CA GLY A 54 -15.47 -11.50 3.56
C GLY A 54 -13.98 -11.89 3.48
N ILE A 55 -13.64 -13.01 4.13
CA ILE A 55 -12.27 -13.51 4.29
C ILE A 55 -11.75 -14.19 3.01
N TYR A 56 -12.62 -14.41 2.00
CA TYR A 56 -12.30 -15.21 0.82
C TYR A 56 -11.39 -14.52 -0.20
N GLY A 57 -11.08 -13.24 -0.02
CA GLY A 57 -10.13 -12.54 -0.86
C GLY A 57 -9.77 -11.14 -0.36
N ALA A 58 -8.48 -10.83 -0.42
CA ALA A 58 -7.96 -9.47 -0.27
C ALA A 58 -8.36 -8.62 -1.49
N TRP A 59 -8.89 -7.42 -1.26
CA TRP A 59 -9.15 -6.43 -2.31
C TRP A 59 -7.85 -5.88 -2.90
N CYS A 60 -6.99 -5.38 -2.02
CA CYS A 60 -5.72 -4.76 -2.36
C CYS A 60 -4.71 -4.98 -1.24
N TYR A 61 -3.47 -4.56 -1.48
CA TYR A 61 -2.59 -4.11 -0.41
C TYR A 61 -2.77 -2.61 -0.27
N GLN A 62 -3.02 -2.13 0.95
CA GLN A 62 -2.96 -0.70 1.24
C GLN A 62 -1.64 -0.40 1.94
N ILE A 63 -0.85 0.47 1.32
CA ILE A 63 0.45 0.92 1.81
C ILE A 63 0.27 2.30 2.43
N ILE A 64 0.68 2.43 3.67
CA ILE A 64 0.56 3.65 4.48
C ILE A 64 1.95 4.24 4.63
N PHE A 65 2.10 5.48 4.23
CA PHE A 65 3.31 6.27 4.41
C PHE A 65 3.06 7.44 5.36
N GLU A 66 4.10 7.86 6.06
CA GLU A 66 4.11 9.07 6.87
C GLU A 66 5.30 9.97 6.47
N ARG A 67 5.13 11.28 6.58
CA ARG A 67 6.21 12.26 6.51
C ARG A 67 5.99 13.30 7.61
N GLU A 68 7.07 13.86 8.16
CA GLU A 68 6.92 14.97 9.11
C GLU A 68 6.32 16.16 8.37
N ALA A 69 5.25 16.75 8.93
CA ALA A 69 4.67 17.94 8.36
C ALA A 69 5.59 19.13 8.69
N ASP A 70 6.09 19.81 7.65
CA ASP A 70 6.78 21.08 7.82
C ASP A 70 5.79 22.08 8.47
N GLN A 71 6.20 22.67 9.60
CA GLN A 71 5.39 23.62 10.38
C GLN A 71 5.16 24.94 9.64
#